data_AF-A0AAN4ZNY4-F1
#
_entry.id   AF-A0AAN4ZNY4-F1
#
_cell.length_a   1.000
_cell.length_b   1.000
_cell.length_c   1.000
_cell.angle_alpha   90.00
_cell.angle_beta   90.00
_cell.angle_gamma   90.00
#
_symmetry.space_group_name_H-M   'P 1'
#
loop_
_entity.id
_entity.type
_entity.pdbx_description
1 polymer ?
#
loop_
_entity_poly.entity_id
_entity_poly.type
_entity_poly.pdbx_seq_one_letter_code
_entity_poly.pdbx_strand_id
1 'polypeptide(L)'
;LSVLLRTLPRRSIFDNDIMRALPLLILLLIVPAHGDDAACDECKVHWPGSTCIRGRCRCPPDTLRVTSYSYQWVCLAVKDIITGEIGPPLTCPFPEGAGYKVVYRNSSATSPVFCDSKQSPAGCPRGYECIRSLGFIGSSDGICCPDRDTQCNQPIFDHSEDAESLPRFGYDGASCVPFQWNPQRPSTNSNNFRTREQCEHYCINYFK
;
A
#
# COMPACT_ATOMS: atom_id res chain seq x y z
N LEU A 1 -60.64 -10.91 -46.96
CA LEU A 1 -59.61 -11.35 -47.93
C LEU A 1 -58.80 -12.44 -47.23
N SER A 2 -58.80 -13.69 -47.67
CA SER A 2 -58.17 -14.21 -48.91
C SER A 2 -56.64 -14.36 -48.77
N VAL A 3 -55.99 -15.49 -49.08
CA VAL A 3 -56.48 -16.86 -49.34
C VAL A 3 -55.29 -17.87 -49.39
N LEU A 4 -55.54 -19.17 -49.09
CA LEU A 4 -54.80 -20.38 -49.57
C LEU A 4 -53.36 -20.69 -49.02
N LEU A 5 -53.16 -21.88 -48.39
CA LEU A 5 -52.57 -23.17 -48.92
C LEU A 5 -51.01 -23.20 -48.83
N ARG A 6 -50.25 -24.28 -48.57
CA ARG A 6 -50.40 -25.76 -48.42
C ARG A 6 -49.12 -26.28 -47.66
N THR A 7 -48.93 -27.49 -47.13
CA THR A 7 -49.63 -28.81 -47.16
C THR A 7 -49.33 -29.62 -45.87
N LEU A 8 -50.04 -30.72 -45.65
CA LEU A 8 -49.68 -31.91 -44.85
C LEU A 8 -49.40 -33.08 -45.85
N PRO A 9 -48.71 -34.23 -45.53
CA PRO A 9 -49.13 -35.11 -44.42
C PRO A 9 -48.09 -36.06 -43.74
N ARG A 10 -48.50 -36.55 -42.54
CA ARG A 10 -48.41 -37.92 -41.97
C ARG A 10 -47.18 -38.80 -42.32
N ARG A 11 -46.53 -39.43 -41.33
CA ARG A 11 -47.13 -40.47 -40.45
C ARG A 11 -46.44 -40.59 -39.08
N SER A 12 -47.25 -40.88 -38.07
CA SER A 12 -46.87 -41.49 -36.79
C SER A 12 -46.59 -42.99 -36.96
N ILE A 13 -45.87 -43.64 -36.03
CA ILE A 13 -46.27 -44.86 -35.29
C ILE A 13 -45.06 -45.57 -34.60
N PHE A 14 -45.20 -45.93 -33.31
CA PHE A 14 -44.41 -46.89 -32.48
C PHE A 14 -42.88 -46.67 -32.30
N ASP A 15 -42.22 -47.06 -31.20
CA ASP A 15 -42.63 -47.32 -29.79
C ASP A 15 -41.36 -47.13 -28.90
N ASN A 16 -41.45 -47.37 -27.60
CA ASN A 16 -40.35 -47.32 -26.63
C ASN A 16 -39.25 -48.37 -26.93
N ASP A 17 -37.97 -48.04 -26.68
CA ASP A 17 -37.18 -48.74 -25.65
C ASP A 17 -35.74 -48.23 -25.40
N ILE A 18 -35.39 -48.20 -24.09
CA ILE A 18 -34.09 -48.58 -23.48
C ILE A 18 -32.80 -47.86 -23.94
N MET A 19 -32.54 -46.75 -23.24
CA MET A 19 -31.33 -46.55 -22.42
C MET A 19 -29.99 -47.14 -22.91
N ARG A 20 -29.12 -46.29 -23.49
CA ARG A 20 -27.66 -46.45 -23.45
C ARG A 20 -26.98 -45.14 -23.08
N ALA A 21 -26.19 -45.17 -22.01
CA ALA A 21 -25.49 -44.01 -21.48
C ALA A 21 -24.31 -43.61 -22.38
N LEU A 22 -24.10 -42.30 -22.51
CA LEU A 22 -22.84 -41.72 -22.98
C LEU A 22 -22.30 -40.85 -21.84
N PRO A 23 -21.06 -41.09 -21.34
CA PRO A 23 -20.51 -40.24 -20.29
C PRO A 23 -20.14 -38.88 -20.89
N LEU A 24 -20.69 -37.79 -20.35
CA LEU A 24 -20.14 -36.46 -20.62
C LEU A 24 -18.74 -36.41 -19.99
N LEU A 25 -17.71 -36.48 -20.85
CA LEU A 25 -16.35 -36.18 -20.46
C LEU A 25 -16.24 -34.66 -20.28
N ILE A 26 -16.64 -34.17 -19.10
CA ILE A 26 -16.42 -32.78 -18.70
C ILE A 26 -14.91 -32.59 -18.55
N LEU A 27 -14.30 -32.00 -19.57
CA LEU A 27 -12.92 -31.54 -19.50
C LEU A 27 -12.88 -30.36 -18.53
N LEU A 28 -12.65 -30.68 -17.24
CA LEU A 28 -12.31 -29.69 -16.23
C LEU A 28 -11.03 -28.98 -16.69
N LEU A 29 -11.20 -27.79 -17.26
CA LEU A 29 -10.12 -26.83 -17.40
C LEU A 29 -9.68 -26.46 -15.99
N ILE A 30 -8.65 -27.16 -15.49
CA ILE A 30 -7.93 -26.77 -14.30
C ILE A 30 -7.23 -25.46 -14.66
N VAL A 31 -7.92 -24.34 -14.45
CA VAL A 31 -7.28 -23.03 -14.46
C VAL A 31 -6.24 -23.08 -13.34
N PRO A 32 -4.94 -22.98 -13.64
CA PRO A 32 -3.94 -22.99 -12.58
C PRO A 32 -4.20 -21.79 -11.69
N ALA A 33 -4.27 -22.00 -10.37
CA ALA A 33 -4.53 -20.95 -9.38
C ALA A 33 -3.31 -20.01 -9.18
N HIS A 34 -2.60 -19.70 -10.26
CA HIS A 34 -1.33 -18.95 -10.27
C HIS A 34 -1.56 -17.44 -10.45
N GLY A 35 -2.81 -16.98 -10.56
CA GLY A 35 -3.16 -15.56 -10.66
C GLY A 35 -3.12 -14.82 -9.31
N ASP A 36 -3.39 -15.50 -8.20
CA ASP A 36 -3.48 -14.87 -6.88
C ASP A 36 -2.11 -14.68 -6.21
N ASP A 37 -1.13 -15.55 -6.50
CA ASP A 37 0.19 -15.52 -5.84
C ASP A 37 1.15 -14.52 -6.51
N ALA A 38 1.06 -14.31 -7.83
CA ALA A 38 1.92 -13.36 -8.56
C ALA A 38 1.74 -11.90 -8.08
N ALA A 39 0.56 -11.55 -7.55
CA ALA A 39 0.28 -10.24 -6.95
C ALA A 39 0.98 -10.04 -5.58
N CYS A 40 1.69 -11.06 -5.07
CA CYS A 40 2.18 -11.10 -3.70
C CYS A 40 3.71 -11.19 -3.56
N ASP A 41 4.45 -11.46 -4.63
CA ASP A 41 5.91 -11.55 -4.59
C ASP A 41 6.57 -10.24 -4.14
N GLU A 42 5.98 -9.09 -4.53
CA GLU A 42 6.54 -7.76 -4.24
C GLU A 42 6.08 -7.16 -2.89
N CYS A 43 5.14 -7.78 -2.15
CA CYS A 43 4.64 -7.22 -0.88
C CYS A 43 5.78 -6.87 0.09
N LYS A 44 6.75 -7.79 0.23
CA LYS A 44 7.90 -7.65 1.14
C LYS A 44 8.90 -6.59 0.68
N VAL A 45 8.91 -6.26 -0.61
CA VAL A 45 9.71 -5.18 -1.19
C VAL A 45 9.10 -3.83 -0.82
N HIS A 46 7.78 -3.64 -1.01
CA HIS A 46 7.10 -2.42 -0.56
C HIS A 46 7.25 -2.21 0.96
N TRP A 47 7.06 -3.29 1.74
CA TRP A 47 7.02 -3.25 3.20
C TRP A 47 7.69 -4.49 3.81
N PRO A 48 8.92 -4.36 4.35
CA PRO A 48 9.64 -5.45 4.99
C PRO A 48 8.83 -6.10 6.13
N GLY A 49 8.70 -7.43 6.10
CA GLY A 49 7.89 -8.18 7.07
C GLY A 49 6.38 -8.26 6.77
N SER A 50 5.93 -7.71 5.66
CA SER A 50 4.55 -7.88 5.18
C SER A 50 4.25 -9.33 4.75
N THR A 51 2.97 -9.67 4.65
CA THR A 51 2.49 -11.00 4.28
C THR A 51 1.45 -10.95 3.15
N CYS A 52 1.32 -12.03 2.39
CA CYS A 52 0.24 -12.23 1.44
C CYS A 52 -0.92 -12.97 2.09
N ILE A 53 -2.15 -12.48 1.93
CA ILE A 53 -3.36 -13.24 2.31
C ILE A 53 -4.38 -13.10 1.19
N ARG A 54 -4.59 -14.17 0.41
CA ARG A 54 -5.55 -14.26 -0.72
C ARG A 54 -5.32 -13.14 -1.75
N GLY A 55 -4.13 -13.12 -2.37
CA GLY A 55 -3.75 -12.13 -3.40
C GLY A 55 -3.73 -10.68 -2.93
N ARG A 56 -3.59 -10.43 -1.62
CA ARG A 56 -3.55 -9.08 -1.05
C ARG A 56 -2.44 -8.93 -0.02
N CYS A 57 -1.56 -7.95 -0.24
CA CYS A 57 -0.56 -7.55 0.74
C CYS A 57 -1.22 -7.07 2.05
N ARG A 58 -0.69 -7.59 3.16
CA ARG A 58 -1.00 -7.19 4.53
C ARG A 58 0.26 -6.63 5.16
N CYS A 59 0.13 -5.45 5.74
CA CYS A 59 1.22 -4.81 6.46
C CYS A 59 1.75 -5.69 7.62
N PRO A 60 3.00 -5.49 8.07
CA PRO A 60 3.58 -6.20 9.21
C PRO A 60 2.72 -6.09 10.49
N PRO A 61 2.92 -6.98 11.48
CA PRO A 61 2.37 -6.81 12.82
C PRO A 61 2.68 -5.42 13.41
N ASP A 62 1.82 -4.93 14.30
CA ASP A 62 1.90 -3.58 14.89
C ASP A 62 1.90 -2.40 13.89
N THR A 63 1.43 -2.64 12.66
CA THR A 63 1.24 -1.59 11.64
C THR A 63 -0.14 -1.63 10.97
N LEU A 64 -0.62 -0.48 10.50
CA LEU A 64 -1.93 -0.34 9.86
C LEU A 64 -1.80 0.04 8.38
N ARG A 65 -2.47 -0.69 7.48
CA ARG A 65 -2.52 -0.35 6.05
C ARG A 65 -3.44 0.84 5.81
N VAL A 66 -2.90 1.91 5.23
CA VAL A 66 -3.66 3.09 4.81
C VAL A 66 -3.43 3.39 3.32
N THR A 67 -4.32 4.19 2.74
CA THR A 67 -4.22 4.73 1.39
C THR A 67 -3.17 5.84 1.33
N SER A 68 -2.34 5.83 0.28
CA SER A 68 -1.50 6.96 -0.12
C SER A 68 -1.88 7.33 -1.56
N TYR A 69 -1.97 8.62 -1.86
CA TYR A 69 -2.16 9.14 -3.20
C TYR A 69 -0.86 9.00 -4.02
N SER A 70 0.29 9.30 -3.41
CA SER A 70 1.59 9.31 -4.10
C SER A 70 2.22 7.92 -4.33
N TYR A 71 1.83 6.94 -3.51
CA TYR A 71 2.41 5.58 -3.50
C TYR A 71 1.35 4.46 -3.39
N GLN A 72 0.07 4.77 -3.68
CA GLN A 72 -1.11 3.87 -3.62
C GLN A 72 -1.49 3.40 -2.20
N TRP A 73 -0.56 2.79 -1.46
CA TRP A 73 -0.77 2.31 -0.09
C TRP A 73 0.52 2.25 0.72
N VAL A 74 0.38 2.49 2.02
CA VAL A 74 1.49 2.55 2.98
C VAL A 74 1.10 1.87 4.29
N CYS A 75 2.08 1.50 5.10
CA CYS A 75 1.88 0.96 6.44
C CYS A 75 2.28 2.00 7.48
N LEU A 76 1.39 2.30 8.43
CA LEU A 76 1.68 3.17 9.57
C LEU A 76 2.06 2.33 10.78
N ALA A 77 3.22 2.56 11.37
CA ALA A 77 3.59 1.96 12.64
C ALA A 77 2.66 2.48 13.76
N VAL A 78 2.13 1.56 14.57
CA VAL A 78 1.31 1.87 15.75
C VAL A 78 2.20 2.16 16.97
N LYS A 79 3.39 1.56 17.01
CA LYS A 79 4.36 1.74 18.09
C LYS A 79 5.41 2.79 17.75
N ASP A 80 5.82 3.57 18.76
CA ASP A 80 6.97 4.44 18.69
C ASP A 80 8.27 3.61 18.76
N ILE A 81 9.26 3.91 17.92
CA ILE A 81 10.49 3.12 17.81
C ILE A 81 11.46 3.31 18.99
N ILE A 82 11.32 4.37 19.77
CA ILE A 82 12.21 4.69 20.89
C ILE A 82 11.71 3.98 22.16
N THR A 83 10.40 3.99 22.39
CA THR A 83 9.76 3.42 23.59
C THR A 83 9.27 1.99 23.41
N GLY A 84 8.93 1.58 22.18
CA GLY A 84 8.25 0.30 21.90
C GLY A 84 6.77 0.27 22.27
N GLU A 85 6.27 1.34 22.92
CA GLU A 85 4.87 1.53 23.30
C GLU A 85 4.04 2.15 22.18
N ILE A 86 2.72 2.24 22.36
CA ILE A 86 1.82 2.89 21.40
C ILE A 86 2.27 4.35 21.20
N GLY A 87 2.62 4.69 19.96
CA GLY A 87 3.10 6.02 19.59
C GLY A 87 1.97 7.03 19.37
N PRO A 88 2.31 8.28 18.99
CA PRO A 88 1.30 9.29 18.66
C PRO A 88 0.37 8.82 17.53
N PRO A 89 -0.96 8.99 17.64
CA PRO A 89 -1.91 8.56 16.60
C PRO A 89 -1.77 9.33 15.29
N LEU A 90 -1.06 10.47 15.35
CA LEU A 90 -0.66 11.32 14.23
C LEU A 90 0.77 10.97 13.82
N THR A 91 0.91 10.11 12.80
CA THR A 91 2.22 9.71 12.30
C THR A 91 2.21 9.56 10.78
N CYS A 92 3.32 9.94 10.16
CA CYS A 92 3.62 9.58 8.77
C CYS A 92 4.13 8.13 8.66
N PRO A 93 4.18 7.55 7.43
CA PRO A 93 4.65 6.18 7.23
C PRO A 93 6.15 6.00 7.48
N PHE A 94 6.94 7.02 7.15
CA PHE A 94 8.39 7.03 7.28
C PHE A 94 8.87 8.18 8.18
N PRO A 95 9.95 8.00 8.97
CA PRO A 95 10.58 6.72 9.29
C PRO A 95 9.63 5.78 10.06
N GLU A 96 9.71 4.47 9.81
CA GLU A 96 8.90 3.47 10.54
C GLU A 96 9.08 3.66 12.06
N GLY A 97 7.97 3.90 12.77
CA GLY A 97 7.92 4.15 14.22
C GLY A 97 8.35 5.55 14.69
N ALA A 98 8.67 6.50 13.79
CA ALA A 98 8.99 7.88 14.15
C ALA A 98 8.35 8.95 13.24
N GLY A 99 7.41 8.58 12.38
CA GLY A 99 6.80 9.48 11.39
C GLY A 99 6.08 10.70 11.98
N TYR A 100 5.68 10.68 13.26
CA TYR A 100 5.14 11.85 13.98
C TYR A 100 6.14 13.02 14.09
N LYS A 101 7.45 12.74 13.95
CA LYS A 101 8.48 13.78 13.91
C LYS A 101 8.44 14.57 12.61
N VAL A 102 8.07 13.93 11.49
CA VAL A 102 8.16 14.49 10.13
C VAL A 102 6.83 14.98 9.55
N VAL A 103 5.74 14.94 10.34
CA VAL A 103 4.45 15.55 9.96
C VAL A 103 4.63 17.03 9.61
N TYR A 104 3.89 17.51 8.61
CA TYR A 104 3.94 18.92 8.24
C TYR A 104 3.38 19.79 9.36
N ARG A 105 4.14 20.86 9.67
CA ARG A 105 3.77 21.92 10.61
C ARG A 105 3.87 23.24 9.87
N ASN A 106 2.87 24.09 10.00
CA ASN A 106 2.87 25.40 9.36
C ASN A 106 3.86 26.32 10.07
N SER A 107 4.67 27.09 9.35
CA SER A 107 5.61 28.05 9.94
C SER A 107 4.96 29.08 10.87
N SER A 108 3.66 29.37 10.70
CA SER A 108 2.90 30.29 11.57
C SER A 108 2.31 29.64 12.82
N ALA A 109 2.26 28.31 12.89
CA ALA A 109 1.72 27.57 14.03
C ALA A 109 2.44 26.23 14.15
N THR A 110 3.21 26.05 15.24
CA THR A 110 3.98 24.84 15.59
C THR A 110 3.13 23.56 15.67
N SER A 111 1.81 23.68 15.53
CA SER A 111 0.84 22.61 15.40
C SER A 111 0.96 21.85 14.07
N PRO A 112 0.70 20.52 14.06
CA PRO A 112 0.52 19.75 12.83
C PRO A 112 -0.65 20.25 11.97
N VAL A 113 -0.57 20.07 10.65
CA VAL A 113 -1.68 20.39 9.72
C VAL A 113 -2.52 19.15 9.44
N PHE A 114 -3.78 19.22 9.86
CA PHE A 114 -4.81 18.18 9.65
C PHE A 114 -5.48 18.29 8.29
N CYS A 115 -6.02 17.18 7.80
CA CYS A 115 -6.65 17.08 6.48
C CYS A 115 -7.74 15.99 6.46
N ASP A 116 -8.57 16.01 5.40
CA ASP A 116 -9.53 14.94 5.07
C ASP A 116 -8.93 14.05 3.98
N SER A 117 -8.70 12.78 4.31
CA SER A 117 -8.08 11.80 3.42
C SER A 117 -8.90 11.50 2.17
N LYS A 118 -10.20 11.83 2.14
CA LYS A 118 -11.05 11.73 0.95
C LYS A 118 -10.80 12.85 -0.06
N GLN A 119 -10.18 13.93 0.36
CA GLN A 119 -9.88 15.11 -0.46
C GLN A 119 -8.44 15.08 -1.00
N SER A 120 -7.59 14.15 -0.52
CA SER A 120 -6.19 13.99 -0.93
C SER A 120 -6.04 13.92 -2.47
N PRO A 121 -5.10 14.68 -3.07
CA PRO A 121 -4.04 15.45 -2.45
C PRO A 121 -4.45 16.87 -2.00
N ALA A 122 -5.69 17.30 -2.26
CA ALA A 122 -6.17 18.60 -1.77
C ALA A 122 -6.32 18.59 -0.24
N GLY A 123 -6.13 19.76 0.37
CA GLY A 123 -6.10 19.94 1.83
C GLY A 123 -4.70 19.88 2.45
N CYS A 124 -3.68 19.44 1.71
CA CYS A 124 -2.28 19.57 2.11
C CYS A 124 -1.51 20.57 1.21
N PRO A 125 -0.41 21.17 1.72
CA PRO A 125 0.48 22.00 0.90
C PRO A 125 1.15 21.19 -0.23
N ARG A 126 1.67 21.88 -1.25
CA ARG A 126 2.47 21.24 -2.30
C ARG A 126 3.67 20.51 -1.69
N GLY A 127 3.90 19.26 -2.12
CA GLY A 127 4.92 18.37 -1.57
C GLY A 127 4.43 17.49 -0.42
N TYR A 128 3.13 17.55 -0.09
CA TYR A 128 2.53 16.82 1.00
C TYR A 128 1.20 16.19 0.57
N GLU A 129 0.94 14.99 1.06
CA GLU A 129 -0.32 14.27 0.87
C GLU A 129 -1.02 14.01 2.20
N CYS A 130 -2.35 13.82 2.15
CA CYS A 130 -3.12 13.52 3.34
C CYS A 130 -3.06 12.02 3.68
N ILE A 131 -2.44 11.69 4.80
CA ILE A 131 -2.35 10.33 5.33
C ILE A 131 -3.33 10.16 6.49
N ARG A 132 -4.25 9.19 6.36
CA ARG A 132 -5.26 8.89 7.38
C ARG A 132 -4.58 8.44 8.68
N SER A 133 -4.90 9.11 9.77
CA SER A 133 -4.34 8.86 11.10
C SER A 133 -5.05 7.71 11.82
N LEU A 134 -4.53 7.28 12.97
CA LEU A 134 -5.09 6.17 13.75
C LEU A 134 -6.39 6.53 14.53
N GLY A 135 -7.00 7.67 14.21
CA GLY A 135 -8.25 8.16 14.79
C GLY A 135 -8.69 9.49 14.15
N PHE A 136 -9.89 9.96 14.50
CA PHE A 136 -10.41 11.27 14.09
C PHE A 136 -9.95 12.38 15.05
N ILE A 137 -9.66 13.56 14.50
CA ILE A 137 -9.30 14.75 15.28
C ILE A 137 -10.21 15.90 14.84
N GLY A 138 -11.21 16.19 15.68
CA GLY A 138 -12.31 17.08 15.32
C GLY A 138 -13.04 16.56 14.09
N SER A 139 -12.99 17.32 13.00
CA SER A 139 -13.62 16.96 11.71
C SER A 139 -12.63 16.38 10.68
N SER A 140 -11.35 16.22 11.02
CA SER A 140 -10.31 15.66 10.14
C SER A 140 -10.02 14.19 10.47
N ASP A 141 -9.66 13.39 9.47
CA ASP A 141 -9.27 11.98 9.64
C ASP A 141 -7.80 11.71 9.29
N GLY A 142 -7.05 12.72 8.84
CA GLY A 142 -5.66 12.59 8.44
C GLY A 142 -4.75 13.76 8.83
N ILE A 143 -3.47 13.57 8.54
CA ILE A 143 -2.39 14.53 8.74
C ILE A 143 -1.57 14.67 7.46
N CYS A 144 -1.06 15.87 7.19
CA CYS A 144 -0.21 16.11 6.03
C CYS A 144 1.20 15.54 6.26
N CYS A 145 1.59 14.62 5.38
CA CYS A 145 2.89 13.95 5.35
C CYS A 145 3.59 14.21 4.02
N PRO A 146 4.93 14.20 3.97
CA PRO A 146 5.66 14.32 2.70
C PRO A 146 5.12 13.33 1.67
N ASP A 147 4.84 13.80 0.45
CA ASP A 147 4.54 12.90 -0.66
C ASP A 147 5.82 12.17 -1.13
N ARG A 148 5.65 11.14 -1.95
CA ARG A 148 6.73 10.31 -2.49
C ARG A 148 7.90 11.13 -3.05
N ASP A 149 7.59 12.10 -3.89
CA ASP A 149 8.60 12.94 -4.55
C ASP A 149 9.35 13.79 -3.51
N THR A 150 8.63 14.40 -2.57
CA THR A 150 9.23 15.23 -1.52
C THR A 150 10.04 14.40 -0.52
N GLN A 151 9.59 13.19 -0.20
CA GLN A 151 10.33 12.23 0.62
C GLN A 151 11.65 11.84 -0.05
N CYS A 152 11.64 11.49 -1.35
CA CYS A 152 12.86 11.08 -2.06
C CYS A 152 13.83 12.24 -2.33
N ASN A 153 13.38 13.50 -2.33
CA ASN A 153 14.23 14.68 -2.51
C ASN A 153 14.76 15.29 -1.18
N GLN A 154 14.47 14.68 -0.03
CA GLN A 154 15.02 15.12 1.26
C GLN A 154 16.47 14.63 1.46
N PRO A 155 17.32 15.37 2.21
CA PRO A 155 18.71 14.96 2.46
C PRO A 155 18.77 13.70 3.35
N ILE A 156 19.88 12.97 3.32
CA ILE A 156 20.15 11.90 4.29
C ILE A 156 20.75 12.51 5.57
N PHE A 157 20.14 12.23 6.72
CA PHE A 157 20.69 12.61 8.03
C PHE A 157 21.36 11.40 8.69
N ASP A 158 22.67 11.28 8.44
CA ASP A 158 23.52 10.27 9.05
C ASP A 158 23.96 10.69 10.46
N HIS A 159 23.90 9.74 11.38
CA HIS A 159 24.21 9.86 12.81
C HIS A 159 25.17 8.72 13.22
N SER A 160 26.13 8.40 12.34
CA SER A 160 27.09 7.30 12.52
C SER A 160 27.96 7.40 13.79
N GLU A 161 28.05 8.58 14.38
CA GLU A 161 28.72 8.85 15.64
C GLU A 161 27.93 8.43 16.90
N ASP A 162 26.62 8.17 16.77
CA ASP A 162 25.74 7.79 17.88
C ASP A 162 25.68 6.28 18.10
N ALA A 163 25.92 5.84 19.35
CA ALA A 163 25.87 4.43 19.73
C ALA A 163 24.48 3.76 19.60
N GLU A 164 23.40 4.56 19.57
CA GLU A 164 22.00 4.10 19.48
C GLU A 164 21.43 4.21 18.04
N SER A 165 22.28 4.48 17.05
CA SER A 165 21.87 4.54 15.65
C SER A 165 21.46 3.18 15.08
N LEU A 166 20.42 3.20 14.24
CA LEU A 166 19.88 2.05 13.53
C LEU A 166 20.31 2.08 12.06
N PRO A 167 20.72 0.95 11.45
CA PRO A 167 21.00 0.89 10.02
C PRO A 167 19.73 1.13 9.21
N ARG A 168 19.79 2.08 8.28
CA ARG A 168 18.70 2.48 7.38
C ARG A 168 19.24 2.70 5.97
N PHE A 169 18.33 2.89 5.02
CA PHE A 169 18.65 3.26 3.64
C PHE A 169 17.97 4.59 3.28
N GLY A 170 18.64 5.43 2.52
CA GLY A 170 18.12 6.69 2.01
C GLY A 170 18.49 6.85 0.53
N TYR A 171 17.68 7.61 -0.21
CA TYR A 171 17.94 7.91 -1.62
C TYR A 171 18.83 9.15 -1.74
N ASP A 172 19.94 9.05 -2.48
CA ASP A 172 20.92 10.14 -2.66
C ASP A 172 20.66 11.00 -3.93
N GLY A 173 19.58 10.71 -4.66
CA GLY A 173 19.27 11.31 -5.97
C GLY A 173 19.70 10.45 -7.18
N ALA A 174 20.43 9.35 -6.95
CA ALA A 174 20.82 8.37 -7.96
C ALA A 174 20.61 6.92 -7.50
N SER A 175 20.87 6.62 -6.23
CA SER A 175 20.91 5.28 -5.65
C SER A 175 20.41 5.27 -4.20
N CYS A 176 20.09 4.08 -3.70
CA CYS A 176 19.72 3.87 -2.30
C CYS A 176 20.92 3.39 -1.48
N VAL A 177 21.44 4.29 -0.65
CA VAL A 177 22.67 4.10 0.13
C VAL A 177 22.37 3.83 1.60
N PRO A 178 23.18 2.99 2.28
CA PRO A 178 23.03 2.76 3.71
C PRO A 178 23.52 3.97 4.52
N PHE A 179 22.84 4.25 5.63
CA PHE A 179 23.26 5.24 6.63
C PHE A 179 22.86 4.80 8.04
N GLN A 180 23.36 5.49 9.07
CA GLN A 180 23.07 5.23 10.47
C GLN A 180 22.11 6.28 10.99
N TRP A 181 20.96 5.87 11.54
CA TRP A 181 19.93 6.79 11.99
C TRP A 181 19.57 6.60 13.46
N ASN A 182 19.98 7.53 14.31
CA ASN A 182 19.47 7.65 15.67
C ASN A 182 18.04 8.25 15.66
N PRO A 183 17.00 7.52 16.10
CA PRO A 183 15.62 8.02 16.16
C PRO A 183 15.41 9.13 17.20
N GLN A 184 16.29 9.28 18.19
CA GLN A 184 16.19 10.32 19.23
C GLN A 184 16.61 11.71 18.72
N ARG A 185 17.50 11.77 17.73
CA ARG A 185 17.99 13.04 17.15
C ARG A 185 16.84 13.85 16.54
N PRO A 186 16.86 15.20 16.65
CA PRO A 186 15.84 16.06 16.05
C PRO A 186 15.99 16.20 14.52
N SER A 187 17.20 15.99 14.00
CA SER A 187 17.53 15.90 12.57
C SER A 187 16.96 14.61 11.97
N THR A 188 15.68 14.59 11.67
CA THR A 188 15.02 13.46 11.04
C THR A 188 14.04 13.93 9.96
N ASN A 189 13.94 13.16 8.89
CA ASN A 189 13.02 13.39 7.79
C ASN A 189 12.52 12.03 7.24
N SER A 190 11.70 12.05 6.20
CA SER A 190 11.07 10.84 5.67
C SER A 190 11.96 10.02 4.72
N ASN A 191 13.12 10.51 4.26
CA ASN A 191 14.06 9.77 3.41
C ASN A 191 14.83 8.70 4.23
N ASN A 192 14.07 7.70 4.70
CA ASN A 192 14.52 6.77 5.72
C ASN A 192 13.74 5.45 5.63
N PHE A 193 14.35 4.48 4.96
CA PHE A 193 13.78 3.17 4.64
C PHE A 193 14.48 2.08 5.44
N ARG A 194 13.77 0.99 5.70
CA ARG A 194 14.28 -0.13 6.52
C ARG A 194 15.17 -1.09 5.73
N THR A 195 14.97 -1.20 4.42
CA THR A 195 15.79 -2.02 3.54
C THR A 195 16.11 -1.27 2.25
N ARG A 196 17.13 -1.75 1.55
CA ARG A 196 17.55 -1.20 0.25
C ARG A 196 16.44 -1.33 -0.78
N GLU A 197 15.84 -2.51 -0.85
CA GLU A 197 14.80 -2.88 -1.82
C GLU A 197 13.55 -2.01 -1.64
N GLN A 198 13.21 -1.69 -0.38
CA GLN A 198 12.13 -0.75 -0.06
C GLN A 198 12.46 0.66 -0.56
N CYS A 199 13.68 1.14 -0.34
CA CYS A 199 14.13 2.44 -0.86
C CYS A 199 14.11 2.48 -2.40
N GLU A 200 14.66 1.47 -3.08
CA GLU A 200 14.73 1.43 -4.54
C GLU A 200 13.33 1.34 -5.16
N HIS A 201 12.44 0.54 -4.57
CA HIS A 201 11.05 0.49 -4.98
C HIS A 201 10.33 1.84 -4.73
N TYR A 202 10.60 2.49 -3.59
CA TYR A 202 9.95 3.75 -3.25
C TYR A 202 10.48 4.94 -4.08
N CYS A 203 11.78 5.07 -4.32
CA CYS A 203 12.36 6.26 -4.97
C CYS A 203 12.83 6.09 -6.42
N ILE A 204 12.97 4.86 -6.94
CA ILE A 204 13.49 4.63 -8.31
C ILE A 204 12.41 4.02 -9.22
N ASN A 205 11.63 3.07 -8.71
CA ASN A 205 10.58 2.40 -9.50
C ASN A 205 9.29 3.23 -9.56
N TYR A 206 9.29 4.31 -10.34
CA TYR A 206 8.10 5.15 -10.53
C TYR A 206 6.93 4.42 -11.20
N PHE A 207 7.22 3.51 -12.14
CA PHE A 207 6.21 2.78 -12.93
C PHE A 207 6.67 1.34 -13.25
N LYS A 208 6.32 0.39 -12.39
CA LYS A 208 6.12 -1.02 -12.75
C LYS A 208 4.64 -1.35 -12.58
#